data_AF-A0A532UR03-F1
#
_entry.id   AF-A0A532UR03-F1
#
_cell.length_a   1.000
_cell.length_b   1.000
_cell.length_c   1.000
_cell.angle_alpha   90.00
_cell.angle_beta   90.00
_cell.angle_gamma   90.00
#
_symmetry.space_group_name_H-M   'P 1'
#
loop_
_entity.id
_entity.type
_entity.pdbx_description
1 polymer ?
#
loop_
_entity_poly.entity_id
_entity_poly.type
_entity_poly.pdbx_seq_one_letter_code
_entity_poly.pdbx_strand_id
1 'polypeptide(L)' 'MRGVAEGKGKLQGNKEIVEWQWFAQGQGASSIRIMEKVSDDRYIATEKYILPDGSTMEGKGEMTRKKIKTEK' A
#
# COMPACT_ATOMS: atom_id res chain seq x y z
N MET A 1 3.17 20.31 10.18
CA MET A 1 2.74 19.27 11.14
C MET A 1 3.08 17.91 10.55
N ARG A 2 3.67 16.98 11.31
CA ARG A 2 4.07 15.65 10.80
C ARG A 2 2.94 14.65 11.08
N GLY A 3 2.35 14.06 10.04
CA GLY A 3 1.44 12.93 10.19
C GLY A 3 2.23 11.69 10.61
N VAL A 4 1.73 10.94 11.58
CA VAL A 4 2.31 9.65 11.99
C VAL A 4 1.40 8.55 11.50
N ALA A 5 1.97 7.50 10.91
CA ALA A 5 1.26 6.31 10.48
C ALA A 5 1.93 5.06 11.05
N GLU A 6 1.13 4.14 11.57
CA GLU A 6 1.58 2.81 11.98
C GLU A 6 1.02 1.78 11.01
N GLY A 7 1.88 0.88 10.51
CA GLY A 7 1.50 -0.17 9.57
C GLY A 7 1.75 -1.55 10.16
N LYS A 8 0.74 -2.43 10.10
CA LYS A 8 0.87 -3.85 10.46
C LYS A 8 0.74 -4.70 9.21
N GLY A 9 1.86 -5.30 8.80
CA GLY A 9 1.96 -6.13 7.61
C GLY A 9 1.84 -7.62 7.90
N LYS A 10 1.23 -8.36 6.98
CA LYS A 10 1.26 -9.82 6.92
C LYS A 10 1.55 -10.27 5.49
N LEU A 11 2.41 -11.27 5.35
CA LEU A 11 2.69 -11.93 4.08
C LEU A 11 1.82 -13.19 3.97
N GLN A 12 1.03 -13.28 2.91
CA GLN A 12 0.18 -14.42 2.59
C GLN A 12 0.54 -14.93 1.20
N GLY A 13 1.46 -15.89 1.13
CA GLY A 13 2.00 -16.40 -0.13
C GLY A 13 2.68 -15.28 -0.93
N ASN A 14 2.13 -14.98 -2.09
CA ASN A 14 2.58 -13.92 -3.01
C ASN A 14 1.87 -12.58 -2.80
N LYS A 15 1.07 -12.41 -1.74
CA LYS A 15 0.42 -11.15 -1.37
C LYS A 15 0.96 -10.62 -0.06
N GLU A 16 1.43 -9.38 -0.05
CA GLU A 16 1.66 -8.61 1.17
C GLU A 16 0.41 -7.77 1.44
N ILE A 17 -0.13 -7.87 2.65
CA ILE A 17 -1.27 -7.08 3.10
C ILE A 17 -0.81 -6.24 4.28
N VAL A 18 -0.88 -4.91 4.15
CA VAL A 18 -0.48 -3.96 5.18
C VAL A 18 -1.67 -3.11 5.56
N GLU A 19 -2.02 -3.16 6.85
CA GLU A 19 -3.08 -2.35 7.44
C GLU A 19 -2.43 -1.14 8.11
N TRP A 20 -2.73 0.05 7.61
CA TRP A 20 -2.21 1.34 8.08
C TRP A 20 -3.25 2.05 8.94
N GLN A 21 -2.79 2.59 10.06
CA GLN A 21 -3.53 3.52 10.91
C GLN A 21 -2.86 4.88 10.85
N TRP A 22 -3.59 5.89 10.36
CA TRP A 22 -3.11 7.26 10.23
C TRP A 22 -3.57 8.09 11.42
N PHE A 23 -2.62 8.71 12.10
CA PHE A 23 -2.87 9.63 13.20
C PHE A 23 -2.64 11.06 12.70
N ALA A 24 -3.63 11.61 12.00
CA ALA A 24 -3.68 13.02 11.63
C ALA A 24 -4.85 13.69 12.39
N GLN A 25 -4.53 14.67 13.24
CA GLN A 25 -5.49 15.54 13.96
C GLN A 25 -6.73 14.84 14.58
N GLY A 26 -6.55 13.62 15.14
CA GLY A 26 -7.63 12.91 15.84
C GLY A 26 -8.66 12.22 14.93
N GLN A 27 -8.47 12.23 13.61
CA GLN A 27 -9.30 11.46 12.68
C GLN A 27 -8.54 10.21 12.26
N GLY A 28 -8.89 9.09 12.88
CA GLY A 28 -8.29 7.76 12.68
C GLY A 28 -8.59 7.14 11.33
N ALA A 29 -8.19 7.83 10.25
CA ALA A 29 -8.25 7.27 8.91
C ALA A 29 -7.40 5.99 8.87
N SER A 30 -7.91 4.96 8.22
CA SER A 30 -7.19 3.70 8.04
C SER A 30 -7.08 3.39 6.56
N SER A 31 -5.99 2.74 6.17
CA SER A 31 -5.84 2.25 4.81
C SER A 31 -5.33 0.82 4.78
N ILE A 32 -5.72 0.08 3.76
CA ILE A 32 -5.24 -1.28 3.54
C ILE A 32 -4.52 -1.28 2.20
N ARG A 33 -3.22 -1.57 2.24
CA ARG A 33 -2.41 -1.84 1.07
C ARG A 33 -2.33 -3.34 0.84
N ILE A 34 -2.57 -3.77 -0.39
CA ILE A 34 -2.33 -5.13 -0.85
C ILE A 34 -1.34 -5.04 -2.00
N MET A 35 -0.17 -5.63 -1.85
CA MET A 35 0.78 -5.82 -2.94
C MET A 35 0.83 -7.29 -3.32
N GLU A 36 0.44 -7.58 -4.55
CA GLU A 36 0.47 -8.92 -5.12
C GLU A 36 1.63 -9.04 -6.10
N LYS A 37 2.54 -9.99 -5.83
CA LYS A 37 3.60 -10.36 -6.77
C LYS A 37 3.00 -11.23 -7.88
N VAL A 38 2.91 -10.68 -9.08
CA VAL A 38 2.39 -11.37 -10.28
C VAL A 38 3.52 -12.12 -10.99
N SER A 39 4.72 -11.54 -11.01
CA SER A 39 5.95 -12.17 -11.50
C SER A 39 7.17 -11.55 -10.80
N ASP A 40 8.39 -11.98 -11.11
CA ASP A 40 9.61 -11.39 -10.51
C ASP A 40 9.76 -9.89 -10.77
N ASP A 41 9.28 -9.43 -11.93
CA ASP A 41 9.39 -8.04 -12.37
C ASP A 41 8.06 -7.26 -12.27
N ARG A 42 6.93 -7.90 -11.92
CA ARG A 42 5.59 -7.26 -11.94
C ARG A 42 4.85 -7.44 -10.62
N TYR A 43 4.33 -6.33 -10.10
CA TYR A 43 3.48 -6.28 -8.91
C TYR A 43 2.19 -5.53 -9.22
N ILE A 44 1.11 -5.93 -8.56
CA ILE A 44 -0.14 -5.17 -8.53
C ILE A 44 -0.29 -4.63 -7.11
N ALA A 45 -0.42 -3.32 -6.98
CA ALA A 45 -0.72 -2.65 -5.73
C ALA A 45 -2.20 -2.24 -5.74
N THR A 46 -2.95 -2.65 -4.73
CA THR A 46 -4.29 -2.16 -4.44
C THR A 46 -4.24 -1.45 -3.10
N GLU A 47 -4.73 -0.23 -3.06
CA GLU A 47 -4.83 0.55 -1.84
C GLU A 47 -6.30 0.91 -1.60
N LYS A 48 -6.78 0.64 -0.39
CA LYS A 48 -8.11 1.01 0.07
C LYS A 48 -7.98 2.00 1.19
N TYR A 49 -8.54 3.18 1.04
CA TYR A 49 -8.62 4.19 2.08
C TYR A 49 -10.02 4.23 2.67
N ILE A 50 -10.10 4.23 3.99
CA ILE A 50 -11.32 4.49 4.74
C ILE A 50 -11.19 5.91 5.28
N LEU A 51 -11.99 6.80 4.71
CA LEU A 51 -12.00 8.21 5.08
C LEU A 51 -12.77 8.42 6.40
N PRO A 52 -12.55 9.54 7.10
CA PRO A 52 -13.20 9.81 8.38
C PRO A 52 -14.73 9.87 8.32
N ASP A 53 -15.30 10.15 7.14
CA ASP A 53 -16.74 10.15 6.87
C ASP A 53 -17.32 8.74 6.63
N GLY A 54 -16.48 7.70 6.73
CA GLY A 54 -16.84 6.31 6.48
C GLY A 54 -16.86 5.94 5.00
N SER A 55 -16.60 6.88 4.09
CA SER A 55 -16.49 6.58 2.67
C SER A 55 -15.20 5.81 2.38
N THR A 56 -15.25 4.99 1.33
CA THR A 56 -14.11 4.18 0.91
C THR A 56 -13.63 4.61 -0.46
N MET A 57 -12.32 4.83 -0.60
CA MET A 57 -11.69 5.04 -1.90
C MET A 57 -10.75 3.87 -2.20
N GLU A 58 -10.85 3.31 -3.40
CA GLU A 58 -9.95 2.26 -3.86
C GLU A 58 -9.12 2.78 -5.04
N GLY A 59 -7.80 2.55 -4.97
CA GLY A 59 -6.88 2.75 -6.08
C GLY A 59 -6.18 1.44 -6.41
N LYS A 60 -6.00 1.17 -7.70
CA LYS A 60 -5.22 0.03 -8.19
C LYS A 60 -4.14 0.52 -9.15
N GLY A 61 -2.91 0.09 -8.91
CA GLY A 61 -1.75 0.39 -9.73
C GLY A 61 -1.00 -0.89 -10.08
N GLU A 62 -0.36 -0.87 -11.24
CA GLU A 62 0.61 -1.89 -11.64
C GLU A 62 2.01 -1.32 -11.58
N MET A 63 2.94 -2.10 -11.05
CA MET A 63 4.32 -1.72 -10.89
C MET A 63 5.21 -2.73 -11.62
N THR A 64 6.01 -2.23 -12.56
CA THR A 64 7.02 -3.03 -13.27
C THR A 64 8.40 -2.57 -12.85
N ARG A 65 9.24 -3.51 -12.39
CA ARG A 65 10.61 -3.25 -11.98
C ARG A 65 11.41 -2.70 -13.18
N LYS A 66 11.96 -1.50 -13.04
CA LYS A 66 12.92 -0.96 -14.03
C LYS A 66 14.22 -1.74 -13.94
N LYS A 67 14.70 -2.25 -15.07
CA LYS A 67 16.01 -2.90 -15.18
C LYS A 67 17.05 -1.80 -15.40
N ILE A 68 17.97 -1.64 -14.45
CA ILE A 68 19.14 -0.78 -14.63
C ILE A 68 20.17 -1.61 -15.41
N LYS A 69 20.53 -1.17 -16.61
CA LYS A 69 21.71 -1.69 -17.30
C LYS A 69 22.91 -0.90 -16.78
N THR A 70 23.80 -1.57 -16.05
CA THR A 70 25.11 -0.99 -15.75
C THR A 70 25.95 -1.14 -17.02
N GLU A 71 26.17 -0.04 -17.74
CA GLU A 71 27.19 0.00 -18.79
C GLU A 71 28.56 -0.14 -18.11
N LYS A 72 29.36 -1.10 -18.55
CA LYS A 72 30.72 -1.38 -18.08
C LYS A 72 31.73 -0.64 -18.94
#